data_AF-A0A5P9JYJ7-F1
#
_entry.id   AF-A0A5P9JYJ7-F1
#
_cell.length_a   1.000
_cell.length_b   1.000
_cell.length_c   1.000
_cell.angle_alpha   90.00
_cell.angle_beta   90.00
_cell.angle_gamma   90.00
#
_symmetry.space_group_name_H-M   'P 1'
#
loop_
_entity.id
_entity.type
_entity.pdbx_description
1 polymer ?
#
loop_
_entity_poly.entity_id
_entity_poly.type
_entity_poly.pdbx_seq_one_letter_code
_entity_poly.pdbx_strand_id
1 'polypeptide(L)'
;MTFNRRAIDGFGQRPVMYSPEILPRLQSLLARLADIDFAFERDLESVSRGEVDERLKRKERAILRTRHRDRRAPYLRDIAALQARIYDASGREG
;
A
#
# COMPACT_ATOMS: atom_id res chain seq x y z
N MET A 1 14.96 -32.07 -3.37
CA MET A 1 14.06 -31.15 -4.09
C MET A 1 14.49 -29.73 -3.77
N THR A 2 15.31 -29.15 -4.64
CA THR A 2 15.96 -27.85 -4.45
C THR A 2 15.07 -26.80 -5.09
N PHE A 3 14.45 -25.92 -4.29
CA PHE A 3 13.61 -24.85 -4.83
C PHE A 3 14.51 -23.81 -5.51
N ASN A 4 14.39 -23.77 -6.84
CA ASN A 4 15.09 -22.83 -7.72
C ASN A 4 14.65 -21.39 -7.39
N ARG A 5 15.53 -20.65 -6.72
CA ARG A 5 15.39 -19.23 -6.38
C ARG A 5 15.81 -18.34 -7.55
N ARG A 6 15.16 -18.48 -8.70
CA ARG A 6 15.41 -17.66 -9.90
C ARG A 6 14.11 -17.25 -10.57
N ALA A 7 13.48 -16.21 -10.03
CA ALA A 7 12.47 -15.40 -10.71
C ALA A 7 12.23 -14.05 -10.00
N ILE A 8 13.27 -13.46 -9.39
CA ILE A 8 13.20 -12.08 -8.88
C ILE A 8 14.38 -11.24 -9.41
N ASP A 9 14.80 -11.50 -10.64
CA ASP A 9 15.84 -10.72 -11.35
C ASP A 9 15.22 -9.51 -12.10
N GLY A 10 14.30 -8.79 -11.44
CA GLY A 10 13.62 -7.62 -12.01
C GLY A 10 13.65 -6.36 -11.15
N PHE A 11 14.22 -6.42 -9.95
CA PHE A 11 14.43 -5.24 -9.11
C PHE A 11 15.87 -5.29 -8.58
N GLY A 12 16.78 -4.63 -9.30
CA GLY A 12 18.15 -4.39 -8.88
C GLY A 12 18.22 -3.49 -7.65
N GLN A 13 17.78 -3.99 -6.51
CA GLN A 13 18.03 -3.37 -5.22
C GLN A 13 18.94 -4.32 -4.46
N ARG A 14 20.16 -3.83 -4.16
CA ARG A 14 21.00 -4.37 -3.08
C ARG A 14 20.07 -4.70 -1.90
N PRO A 15 20.26 -5.81 -1.17
CA PRO A 15 19.46 -6.05 0.02
C PRO A 15 19.71 -4.90 0.98
N VAL A 16 18.80 -3.94 0.99
CA VAL A 16 18.75 -2.90 2.01
C VAL A 16 18.46 -3.70 3.27
N MET A 17 19.49 -3.99 4.06
CA MET A 17 19.30 -4.49 5.41
C MET A 17 18.63 -3.35 6.16
N TYR A 18 17.30 -3.29 6.06
CA TYR A 18 16.50 -2.36 6.82
C TYR A 18 16.86 -2.55 8.28
N SER A 19 17.17 -1.45 8.99
CA SER A 19 17.42 -1.52 10.42
C SER A 19 16.25 -2.27 11.09
N PRO A 20 16.51 -3.08 12.12
CA PRO A 20 15.51 -3.96 12.74
C PRO A 20 14.29 -3.20 13.28
N GLU A 21 14.39 -1.88 13.45
CA GLU A 21 13.30 -1.00 13.87
C GLU A 21 12.46 -0.44 12.70
N ILE A 22 13.01 -0.41 11.48
CA ILE A 22 12.38 0.15 10.28
C ILE A 22 11.47 -0.87 9.61
N LEU A 23 11.91 -2.13 9.52
CA LEU A 23 11.17 -3.19 8.83
C LEU A 23 9.79 -3.46 9.45
N PRO A 24 9.63 -3.62 10.79
CA PRO A 24 8.32 -3.86 11.40
C PRO A 24 7.36 -2.68 11.19
N ARG A 25 7.88 -1.45 11.23
CA ARG A 25 7.08 -0.24 11.00
C ARG A 25 6.59 -0.15 9.56
N LEU A 26 7.46 -0.44 8.59
CA LEU A 26 7.10 -0.46 7.17
C LEU A 26 6.04 -1.53 6.89
N GLN A 27 6.25 -2.75 7.40
CA GLN A 27 5.30 -3.86 7.26
C GLN A 27 3.92 -3.50 7.85
N SER A 28 3.91 -2.85 9.02
CA SER A 28 2.66 -2.41 9.65
C SER A 28 1.91 -1.37 8.80
N LEU A 29 2.62 -0.41 8.20
CA LEU A 29 2.02 0.59 7.30
C LEU A 29 1.47 -0.05 6.02
N LEU A 30 2.22 -0.99 5.42
CA LEU A 30 1.80 -1.71 4.23
C LEU A 30 0.58 -2.62 4.50
N ALA A 31 0.57 -3.33 5.64
CA ALA A 31 -0.58 -4.12 6.06
C ALA A 31 -1.83 -3.25 6.22
N ARG A 32 -1.68 -2.07 6.84
CA ARG A 32 -2.80 -1.14 7.01
C ARG A 32 -3.32 -0.59 5.69
N LEU A 33 -2.44 -0.33 4.72
CA LEU A 33 -2.84 0.05 3.37
C LEU A 33 -3.59 -1.08 2.65
N ALA A 34 -3.11 -2.32 2.77
CA ALA A 34 -3.77 -3.49 2.20
C ALA A 34 -5.19 -3.68 2.77
N ASP A 35 -5.37 -3.51 4.08
CA ASP A 35 -6.70 -3.56 4.71
C ASP A 35 -7.65 -2.49 4.13
N ILE A 36 -7.14 -1.27 3.91
CA ILE A 36 -7.92 -0.15 3.36
C ILE A 36 -8.29 -0.42 1.89
N ASP A 37 -7.35 -0.92 1.11
CA ASP A 37 -7.53 -1.26 -0.30
C ASP A 37 -8.56 -2.39 -0.45
N PHE A 38 -8.44 -3.45 0.35
CA PHE A 38 -9.39 -4.57 0.34
C PHE A 38 -10.80 -4.15 0.79
N ALA A 39 -10.92 -3.34 1.84
CA ALA A 39 -12.22 -2.84 2.29
C ALA A 39 -12.91 -2.02 1.18
N PHE A 40 -12.16 -1.17 0.47
CA PHE A 40 -12.70 -0.39 -0.64
C PHE A 40 -13.16 -1.26 -1.82
N GLU A 41 -12.40 -2.30 -2.17
CA GLU A 41 -12.81 -3.25 -3.22
C GLU A 41 -14.12 -3.96 -2.85
N ARG A 42 -14.24 -4.39 -1.58
CA ARG A 42 -15.48 -4.99 -1.07
C ARG A 42 -16.67 -4.04 -1.10
N ASP A 43 -16.46 -2.78 -0.73
CA ASP A 43 -17.52 -1.76 -0.76
C ASP A 43 -17.97 -1.49 -2.21
N LEU A 44 -17.04 -1.41 -3.16
CA LEU A 44 -17.35 -1.28 -4.58
C LEU A 44 -18.14 -2.46 -5.12
N GLU A 45 -17.75 -3.68 -4.76
CA GLU A 45 -18.46 -4.89 -5.14
C GLU A 45 -19.90 -4.89 -4.58
N SER A 46 -20.07 -4.51 -3.31
CA SER A 46 -21.38 -4.41 -2.67
C SER A 46 -22.28 -3.41 -3.40
N VAL A 47 -21.78 -2.21 -3.72
CA VAL A 47 -22.53 -1.20 -4.49
C VAL A 47 -22.88 -1.71 -5.89
N SER A 48 -21.97 -2.47 -6.53
CA SER A 48 -22.23 -3.03 -7.86
C SER A 48 -23.37 -4.06 -7.83
N ARG A 49 -23.40 -4.92 -6.82
CA ARG A 49 -24.38 -6.01 -6.64
C ARG A 49 -25.75 -5.53 -6.14
N GLY A 50 -25.84 -4.35 -5.53
CA GLY A 50 -27.11 -3.80 -5.06
C GLY A 50 -28.12 -3.52 -6.18
N GLU A 51 -29.41 -3.55 -5.86
CA GLU A 51 -30.51 -3.35 -6.84
C GLU A 51 -30.88 -1.88 -7.06
N VAL A 52 -30.10 -0.93 -6.53
CA VAL A 52 -30.32 0.51 -6.69
C VAL A 52 -30.03 1.00 -8.11
N ASP A 53 -30.64 2.13 -8.49
CA ASP A 53 -30.45 2.76 -9.81
C ASP A 53 -28.97 3.08 -10.10
N GLU A 54 -28.56 2.95 -11.36
CA GLU A 54 -27.17 3.15 -11.79
C GLU A 54 -26.65 4.57 -11.57
N ARG A 55 -27.52 5.61 -11.58
CA ARG A 55 -27.11 6.97 -11.22
C ARG A 55 -26.74 7.04 -9.75
N LEU A 56 -27.47 6.34 -8.88
CA LEU A 56 -27.18 6.29 -7.45
C LEU A 56 -25.90 5.50 -7.18
N LYS A 57 -25.72 4.34 -7.83
CA LYS A 57 -24.46 3.58 -7.76
C LYS A 57 -23.25 4.40 -8.18
N ARG A 58 -23.35 5.19 -9.25
CA ARG A 58 -22.26 6.07 -9.68
C ARG A 58 -21.89 7.12 -8.62
N LYS A 59 -22.89 7.72 -7.95
CA LYS A 59 -22.65 8.66 -6.84
C LYS A 59 -21.96 7.97 -5.67
N GLU A 60 -22.47 6.81 -5.25
CA GLU A 60 -21.87 6.02 -4.16
C GLU A 60 -20.43 5.61 -4.46
N ARG A 61 -20.15 5.11 -5.68
CA ARG A 61 -18.78 4.79 -6.11
C ARG A 61 -17.83 5.99 -6.05
N ALA A 62 -18.30 7.20 -6.40
CA ALA A 62 -17.48 8.42 -6.32
C ALA A 62 -17.17 8.82 -4.86
N ILE A 63 -18.15 8.67 -3.97
CA ILE A 63 -17.96 8.90 -2.53
C ILE A 63 -16.95 7.90 -1.96
N LEU A 64 -17.10 6.61 -2.28
CA LEU A 64 -16.18 5.56 -1.86
C LEU A 64 -14.75 5.83 -2.34
N ARG A 65 -14.57 6.27 -3.59
CA ARG A 65 -13.25 6.63 -4.14
C ARG A 65 -12.60 7.78 -3.38
N THR A 66 -13.39 8.79 -3.03
CA THR A 66 -12.89 9.96 -2.28
C THR A 66 -12.45 9.54 -0.88
N ARG A 67 -13.31 8.82 -0.16
CA ARG A 67 -13.00 8.30 1.18
C ARG A 67 -11.79 7.38 1.17
N HIS A 68 -11.66 6.51 0.16
CA HIS A 68 -10.51 5.63 0.00
C HIS A 68 -9.21 6.43 -0.15
N ARG A 69 -9.19 7.43 -1.04
CA ARG A 69 -8.04 8.31 -1.22
C ARG A 69 -7.67 9.02 0.08
N ASP A 70 -8.64 9.60 0.78
CA ASP A 70 -8.42 10.34 2.01
C ASP A 70 -7.87 9.44 3.12
N ARG A 71 -8.39 8.21 3.23
CA ARG A 71 -7.89 7.21 4.18
C ARG A 71 -6.48 6.74 3.87
N ARG A 72 -6.07 6.63 2.60
CA ARG A 72 -4.73 6.19 2.21
C ARG A 72 -3.66 7.28 2.35
N ALA A 73 -4.05 8.54 2.14
CA ALA A 73 -3.13 9.67 2.12
C ALA A 73 -2.14 9.75 3.31
N PRO A 74 -2.56 9.60 4.58
CA PRO A 74 -1.61 9.64 5.71
C PRO A 74 -0.57 8.52 5.65
N TYR A 75 -0.97 7.29 5.36
CA TYR A 75 -0.06 6.15 5.34
C TYR A 75 0.96 6.23 4.19
N LEU A 76 0.54 6.76 3.03
CA LEU A 76 1.46 7.02 1.93
C LEU A 76 2.50 8.10 2.28
N ARG A 77 2.11 9.14 3.02
CA ARG A 77 3.06 10.14 3.55
C ARG A 77 4.04 9.53 4.54
N ASP A 78 3.56 8.67 5.44
CA ASP A 78 4.41 8.00 6.43
C ASP A 78 5.43 7.06 5.77
N ILE A 79 5.03 6.34 4.72
CA ILE A 79 5.93 5.50 3.93
C ILE A 79 6.98 6.36 3.21
N ALA A 80 6.58 7.47 2.57
CA ALA A 80 7.51 8.37 1.90
C ALA A 80 8.54 8.97 2.87
N ALA A 81 8.10 9.38 4.07
CA ALA A 81 8.98 9.87 5.12
C ALA A 81 9.94 8.77 5.61
N LEU A 82 9.47 7.53 5.74
CA LEU A 82 10.31 6.40 6.13
C LEU A 82 11.37 6.09 5.05
N GLN A 83 10.98 6.11 3.77
CA GLN A 83 11.88 5.92 2.64
C GLN A 83 12.95 7.01 2.55
N ALA A 84 12.59 8.27 2.77
CA ALA A 84 13.54 9.38 2.79
C ALA A 84 14.61 9.19 3.89
N ARG A 85 14.22 8.70 5.08
CA ARG A 85 15.15 8.40 6.17
C ARG A 85 16.11 7.25 5.84
N ILE A 86 15.63 6.22 5.16
CA ILE A 86 16.46 5.11 4.71
C ILE A 86 17.51 5.63 3.71
N TYR A 87 17.09 6.46 2.76
CA TYR A 87 17.98 7.03 1.74
C TYR A 87 19.04 7.97 2.35
N ASP A 88 18.64 8.85 3.28
CA ASP A 88 19.56 9.75 3.99
C ASP A 88 20.59 8.99 4.84
N ALA A 89 20.16 7.92 5.53
CA ALA A 89 21.05 7.08 6.32
C ALA A 89 22.08 6.34 5.44
N SER A 90 21.67 5.86 4.27
CA SER A 90 22.58 5.21 3.31
C SER A 90 23.54 6.17 2.59
N GLY A 91 23.33 7.49 2.69
CA GLY A 91 24.21 8.52 2.13
C GLY A 91 25.32 9.01 3.07
N ARG A 92 25.30 8.61 4.35
CA ARG A 92 26.29 9.03 5.37
C ARG A 92 27.37 7.99 5.69
N GLU A 93 27.41 6.87 4.96
CA GLU A 93 28.46 5.84 5.05
C GLU A 93 29.42 5.84 3.83
N GLY A 94 29.55 6.99 3.15
CA GLY A 94 30.45 7.19 2.00
C GLY A 94 31.59 8.15 2.28
#